data_AF-A0A521PMJ9-F1
#
_entry.id   AF-A0A521PMJ9-F1
#
_cell.length_a   1.000
_cell.length_b   1.000
_cell.length_c   1.000
_cell.angle_alpha   90.00
_cell.angle_beta   90.00
_cell.angle_gamma   90.00
#
_symmetry.space_group_name_H-M   'P 1'
#
loop_
_entity.id
_entity.type
_entity.pdbx_description
1 polymer ?
#
loop_
_entity_poly.entity_id
_entity_poly.type
_entity_poly.pdbx_seq_one_letter_code
_entity_poly.pdbx_strand_id
1 'polypeptide(L)' 'MSGSRQQALVDARKLVRTFASAPDPRRRAQAVLSELRHADDWPPAARREIEAADAWLRGSPPADSLEARLRLLLSRLGA' A
#
# COMPACT_ATOMS: atom_id res chain seq x y z
N MET A 1 8.62 1.18 -15.03
CA MET A 1 8.96 2.61 -14.83
C MET A 1 8.85 2.87 -13.35
N SER A 2 9.95 3.19 -12.68
CA SER A 2 9.91 3.57 -11.27
C SER A 2 9.29 4.96 -11.17
N GLY A 3 8.14 5.06 -10.52
CA GLY A 3 7.47 6.35 -10.29
C GLY A 3 8.10 7.07 -9.10
N SER A 4 8.04 8.40 -9.06
CA SER A 4 8.43 9.13 -7.86
C SER A 4 7.57 8.70 -6.66
N ARG A 5 8.11 8.84 -5.43
CA ARG A 5 7.36 8.68 -4.17
C ARG A 5 5.95 9.28 -4.23
N GLN A 6 5.83 10.50 -4.75
CA GLN A 6 4.56 11.22 -4.83
C GLN A 6 3.57 10.54 -5.78
N GLN A 7 4.04 10.08 -6.93
CA GLN A 7 3.21 9.36 -7.89
C GLN A 7 2.70 8.05 -7.32
N ALA A 8 3.58 7.28 -6.67
CA ALA A 8 3.19 6.03 -6.01
C ALA A 8 2.14 6.25 -4.90
N LEU A 9 2.27 7.32 -4.11
CA LEU A 9 1.24 7.69 -3.12
C LEU A 9 -0.10 8.03 -3.75
N VAL A 10 -0.10 8.76 -4.87
CA VAL A 10 -1.32 9.12 -5.60
C VAL A 10 -2.01 7.86 -6.14
N ASP A 11 -1.27 6.97 -6.78
CA ASP A 11 -1.85 5.76 -7.38
C ASP A 11 -2.29 4.75 -6.33
N ALA A 12 -1.51 4.57 -5.26
CA ALA A 12 -1.91 3.79 -4.10
C ALA A 12 -3.21 4.31 -3.44
N ARG A 13 -3.37 5.63 -3.31
CA ARG A 13 -4.62 6.24 -2.79
C ARG A 13 -5.81 5.96 -3.69
N LYS A 14 -5.65 6.00 -5.02
CA LYS A 14 -6.74 5.65 -5.96
C LYS A 14 -7.17 4.19 -5.82
N LEU A 15 -6.20 3.28 -5.66
CA LEU A 15 -6.46 1.86 -5.44
C LEU A 15 -7.21 1.61 -4.12
N VAL A 16 -6.83 2.28 -3.04
CA VAL A 16 -7.52 2.18 -1.74
C VAL A 16 -8.91 2.82 -1.77
N ARG A 17 -9.14 3.87 -2.59
CA ARG A 17 -10.48 4.46 -2.76
C ARG A 17 -11.46 3.50 -3.44
N THR A 18 -10.95 2.63 -4.32
CA THR A 18 -11.74 1.63 -5.07
C THR A 18 -11.67 0.24 -4.43
N PHE A 19 -11.27 0.16 -3.17
CA PHE A 19 -11.05 -1.09 -2.44
C PHE A 19 -12.35 -1.82 -2.14
N ALA A 20 -13.37 -1.11 -1.62
CA ALA A 20 -14.70 -1.65 -1.35
C ALA A 20 -15.42 -2.20 -2.60
N SER A 21 -15.04 -1.74 -3.79
CA SER A 21 -15.59 -2.18 -5.08
C SER A 21 -14.78 -3.31 -5.72
N ALA A 22 -13.68 -3.73 -5.11
CA ALA A 22 -12.78 -4.73 -5.68
C ALA A 22 -13.32 -6.15 -5.43
N PRO A 23 -13.40 -7.01 -6.47
CA PRO A 23 -13.84 -8.39 -6.31
C PRO A 23 -12.85 -9.23 -5.48
N ASP A 24 -11.57 -8.81 -5.42
CA ASP A 24 -10.53 -9.44 -4.61
C ASP A 24 -9.77 -8.38 -3.79
N PRO A 25 -10.11 -8.22 -2.50
CA PRO A 25 -9.45 -7.31 -1.57
C PRO A 25 -7.95 -7.59 -1.41
N ARG A 26 -7.53 -8.87 -1.43
CA ARG A 26 -6.13 -9.24 -1.25
C ARG A 26 -5.30 -8.86 -2.47
N ARG A 27 -5.80 -9.17 -3.66
CA ARG A 27 -5.14 -8.76 -4.91
C ARG A 27 -5.05 -7.24 -5.01
N ARG A 28 -6.08 -6.51 -4.54
CA ARG A 28 -6.02 -5.05 -4.47
C ARG A 28 -4.96 -4.56 -3.48
N ALA A 29 -4.86 -5.18 -2.29
CA ALA A 29 -3.82 -4.84 -1.32
C ALA A 29 -2.40 -5.10 -1.86
N GLN A 30 -2.20 -6.21 -2.57
CA GLN A 30 -0.94 -6.51 -3.25
C GLN A 30 -0.59 -5.46 -4.29
N ALA A 31 -1.57 -5.00 -5.08
CA ALA A 31 -1.36 -3.93 -6.05
C ALA A 31 -0.91 -2.63 -5.38
N VAL A 32 -1.56 -2.23 -4.28
CA VAL A 32 -1.18 -1.04 -3.49
C VAL A 32 0.28 -1.13 -3.02
N LEU A 33 0.67 -2.27 -2.42
CA LEU A 33 2.02 -2.45 -1.93
C LEU A 33 3.05 -2.52 -3.07
N SER A 34 2.67 -3.09 -4.22
CA SER A 34 3.53 -3.14 -5.40
C SER A 34 3.84 -1.74 -5.92
N GLU A 35 2.82 -0.86 -6.04
CA GLU A 35 3.02 0.54 -6.44
C GLU A 35 3.97 1.26 -5.49
N LEU A 36 3.79 1.09 -4.18
CA LEU A 36 4.66 1.71 -3.18
C LEU A 36 6.08 1.17 -3.28
N ARG A 37 6.27 -0.13 -3.48
CA ARG A 37 7.59 -0.76 -3.52
C ARG A 37 8.38 -0.44 -4.80
N HIS A 38 7.68 -0.12 -5.89
CA HIS A 38 8.29 0.31 -7.15
C HIS A 38 8.69 1.80 -7.17
N ALA A 39 8.27 2.58 -6.18
CA ALA A 39 8.73 3.96 -6.05
C ALA A 39 10.16 4.03 -5.50
N ASP A 40 10.92 4.96 -6.06
CA ASP A 40 12.26 5.29 -5.60
C ASP A 40 12.23 6.33 -4.46
N ASP A 41 13.40 6.58 -3.85
CA ASP A 41 13.61 7.63 -2.84
C ASP A 41 12.77 7.54 -1.56
N TRP A 42 12.29 6.35 -1.22
CA TRP A 42 11.73 6.12 0.12
C TRP A 42 12.80 6.26 1.20
N PRO A 43 12.55 7.09 2.24
CA PRO A 43 13.36 7.07 3.45
C PRO A 43 13.41 5.66 4.06
N PRO A 44 14.50 5.28 4.76
CA PRO A 44 14.61 3.96 5.38
C PRO A 44 13.43 3.60 6.30
N ALA A 45 12.91 4.57 7.05
CA ALA A 45 11.72 4.38 7.89
C ALA A 45 10.47 4.03 7.07
N ALA A 46 10.26 4.69 5.94
CA ALA A 46 9.15 4.43 5.03
C ALA A 46 9.27 3.06 4.35
N ARG A 47 10.48 2.66 3.93
CA ARG A 47 10.73 1.32 3.39
C ARG A 47 10.37 0.23 4.40
N ARG A 48 10.77 0.39 5.67
CA ARG A 48 10.43 -0.55 6.74
C ARG A 48 8.92 -0.69 6.95
N GLU A 49 8.17 0.41 6.88
CA GLU A 49 6.70 0.37 6.98
C GLU A 49 6.07 -0.38 5.79
N ILE A 50 6.56 -0.17 4.56
CA ILE A 50 6.12 -0.88 3.37
C ILE A 50 6.42 -2.39 3.50
N GLU A 51 7.63 -2.75 3.90
CA GLU A 51 8.05 -4.14 4.11
C GLU A 51 7.26 -4.83 5.23
N ALA A 52 6.98 -4.12 6.33
CA ALA A 52 6.16 -4.63 7.43
C ALA A 52 4.71 -4.86 6.98
N ALA A 53 4.15 -3.98 6.15
CA ALA A 53 2.82 -4.16 5.58
C ALA A 53 2.77 -5.36 4.61
N ASP A 54 3.83 -5.57 3.83
CA ASP A 54 3.96 -6.71 2.91
C ASP A 54 4.10 -8.05 3.66
N ALA A 55 4.90 -8.08 4.72
CA ALA A 55 5.00 -9.24 5.61
C ALA A 55 3.66 -9.56 6.29
N TRP A 56 2.96 -8.53 6.77
CA TRP A 56 1.63 -8.69 7.35
C TRP A 56 0.63 -9.24 6.33
N LEU A 57 0.63 -8.74 5.09
CA LEU A 57 -0.26 -9.24 4.03
C LEU A 57 -0.01 -10.71 3.69
N ARG A 58 1.26 -11.15 3.68
CA ARG A 58 1.62 -12.58 3.51
C ARG A 58 1.08 -13.47 4.64
N GLY A 59 0.90 -12.90 5.84
CA GLY A 59 0.24 -13.56 6.97
C GLY A 59 -1.25 -13.83 6.78
N SER A 60 -1.82 -13.53 5.61
CA SER A 60 -3.23 -13.75 5.26
C SER A 60 -4.22 -13.12 6.27
N PRO A 61 -4.11 -11.82 6.53
CA PRO A 61 -4.96 -11.15 7.50
C PRO A 61 -6.44 -11.13 7.04
N PRO A 62 -7.36 -10.82 7.97
CA PRO A 62 -8.78 -10.63 7.68
C PRO A 62 -9.00 -9.53 6.61
N ALA A 63 -9.92 -9.78 5.67
CA ALA A 63 -10.11 -8.90 4.51
C ALA A 63 -10.66 -7.50 4.88
N ASP A 64 -11.48 -7.44 5.92
CA ASP A 64 -12.02 -6.23 6.55
C ASP A 64 -10.92 -5.32 7.14
N SER A 65 -9.82 -5.91 7.60
CA SER A 65 -8.69 -5.16 8.15
C SER A 65 -7.76 -4.55 7.09
N LEU A 66 -7.82 -5.04 5.84
CA LEU A 66 -6.90 -4.63 4.77
C LEU A 66 -7.03 -3.14 4.44
N GLU A 67 -8.25 -2.66 4.23
CA GLU A 67 -8.50 -1.27 3.82
C GLU A 67 -8.00 -0.28 4.88
N ALA A 68 -8.36 -0.53 6.15
CA ALA A 68 -7.95 0.31 7.28
C ALA A 68 -6.42 0.35 7.42
N ARG A 69 -5.75 -0.81 7.30
CA ARG A 69 -4.30 -0.91 7.38
C ARG A 69 -3.60 -0.16 6.25
N LEU A 70 -4.08 -0.28 5.02
CA LEU A 70 -3.52 0.42 3.86
C LEU A 70 -3.73 1.93 3.95
N ARG A 71 -4.89 2.40 4.41
CA ARG A 71 -5.13 3.83 4.68
C ARG A 71 -4.14 4.38 5.70
N LEU A 72 -3.94 3.66 6.81
CA LEU A 72 -3.00 4.05 7.85
C LEU A 72 -1.56 4.13 7.31
N LEU A 73 -1.13 3.14 6.52
CA LEU A 73 0.17 3.14 5.86
C LEU A 73 0.33 4.39 4.97
N LEU A 74 -0.65 4.70 4.11
CA LEU A 74 -0.59 5.85 3.22
C LEU A 74 -0.56 7.18 3.96
N SER A 75 -1.23 7.28 5.10
CA SER A 75 -1.14 8.48 5.96
C SER A 75 0.25 8.63 6.57
N ARG A 76 0.92 7.54 6.98
CA ARG A 76 2.29 7.57 7.52
C ARG A 76 3.33 7.93 6.46
N LEU A 77 3.16 7.44 5.23
CA LEU A 77 4.09 7.67 4.12
C LEU A 77 3.94 9.06 3.46
N GLY A 78 2.74 9.64 3.56
CA GLY A 78 2.40 10.95 2.99
C GLY A 78 2.48 12.12 3.97
N ALA A 79 2.78 11.85 5.25
CA ALA A 79 3.22 12.86 6.21
C ALA A 79 4.67 13.28 5.91
#